data_AF-A0A2E2ABZ4-F1
#
_entry.id   AF-A0A2E2ABZ4-F1
#
_cell.length_a   1.000
_cell.length_b   1.000
_cell.length_c   1.000
_cell.angle_alpha   90.00
_cell.angle_beta   90.00
_cell.angle_gamma   90.00
#
_symmetry.space_group_name_H-M   'P 1'
#
loop_
_entity.id
_entity.type
_entity.pdbx_description
1 polymer ?
#
loop_
_entity_poly.entity_id
_entity_poly.type
_entity_poly.pdbx_seq_one_letter_code
_entity_poly.pdbx_strand_id
1 'polypeptide(L)'
;MNSAIHIRSSIIKSLLSENQAIGIYEAEVYWNKYPQETFSTILRDEKDHFCKMEKYLKDNAWNYSAFNRLEVYLYQLSGWVIGTLLSLLPRKLCFHFHAVAEKKAAIEYGNLLEELSKANELEGKQQYRFKELLLGMMDSEFSHSEIFRFHNNLF
;
A
#
# COMPACT_ATOMS: atom_id res chain seq x y z
N MET A 1 10.44 -24.14 -6.61
CA MET A 1 10.81 -22.70 -6.53
C MET A 1 11.14 -22.42 -5.07
N ASN A 2 12.23 -21.71 -4.77
CA ASN A 2 12.64 -21.50 -3.38
C ASN A 2 11.64 -20.55 -2.67
N SER A 3 11.00 -21.02 -1.60
CA SER A 3 9.87 -20.36 -0.92
C SER A 3 10.21 -18.93 -0.47
N ALA A 4 11.44 -18.71 -0.01
CA ALA A 4 11.94 -17.42 0.44
C ALA A 4 12.09 -16.38 -0.69
N ILE A 5 12.45 -16.81 -1.91
CA ILE A 5 12.58 -15.90 -3.06
C ILE A 5 11.20 -15.39 -3.48
N HIS A 6 10.19 -16.27 -3.47
CA HIS A 6 8.81 -15.89 -3.78
C HIS A 6 8.28 -14.87 -2.77
N ILE A 7 8.38 -15.18 -1.48
CA ILE A 7 7.93 -14.28 -0.40
C ILE A 7 8.59 -12.91 -0.49
N ARG A 8 9.92 -12.87 -0.71
CA ARG A 8 10.64 -11.62 -0.91
C ARG A 8 10.06 -10.82 -2.08
N SER A 9 9.79 -11.47 -3.20
CA SER A 9 9.19 -10.83 -4.37
C SER A 9 7.79 -10.28 -4.07
N SER A 10 6.96 -11.02 -3.34
CA SER A 10 5.63 -10.57 -2.93
C SER A 10 5.72 -9.33 -2.04
N ILE A 11 6.64 -9.32 -1.06
CA ILE A 11 6.85 -8.17 -0.16
C ILE A 11 7.32 -6.94 -0.94
N ILE A 12 8.29 -7.09 -1.85
CA ILE A 12 8.76 -5.98 -2.69
C ILE A 12 7.62 -5.42 -3.54
N LYS A 13 6.77 -6.29 -4.11
CA LYS A 13 5.62 -5.87 -4.89
C LYS A 13 4.61 -5.08 -4.06
N SER A 14 4.30 -5.53 -2.84
CA SER A 14 3.43 -4.81 -1.91
C SER A 14 4.02 -3.46 -1.53
N LEU A 15 5.31 -3.39 -1.23
CA LEU A 15 6.01 -2.13 -0.95
C LEU A 15 5.94 -1.15 -2.13
N LEU A 16 6.14 -1.63 -3.37
CA LEU A 16 6.02 -0.77 -4.56
C LEU A 16 4.57 -0.27 -4.74
N SER A 17 3.58 -1.08 -4.38
CA SER A 17 2.16 -0.68 -4.37
C SER A 17 1.91 0.46 -3.40
N GLU A 18 2.42 0.37 -2.17
CA GLU A 18 2.36 1.47 -1.18
C GLU A 18 2.96 2.75 -1.74
N ASN A 19 4.12 2.65 -2.40
CA ASN A 19 4.77 3.83 -2.96
C ASN A 19 3.98 4.46 -4.13
N GLN A 20 3.23 3.65 -4.87
CA GLN A 20 2.30 4.15 -5.88
C GLN A 20 1.09 4.81 -5.23
N ALA A 21 0.55 4.24 -4.15
CA ALA A 21 -0.54 4.84 -3.37
C ALA A 21 -0.13 6.20 -2.76
N ILE A 22 1.10 6.30 -2.23
CA ILE A 22 1.70 7.57 -1.81
C ILE A 22 1.64 8.60 -2.95
N GLY A 23 2.09 8.24 -4.15
CA GLY A 23 2.05 9.14 -5.31
C GLY A 23 0.63 9.57 -5.68
N ILE A 24 -0.34 8.63 -5.63
CA ILE A 24 -1.76 8.91 -5.89
C ILE A 24 -2.28 9.95 -4.89
N TYR A 25 -2.06 9.73 -3.59
CA TYR A 25 -2.60 10.60 -2.56
C TYR A 25 -1.85 11.93 -2.43
N GLU A 26 -0.55 11.98 -2.77
CA GLU A 26 0.16 13.25 -2.94
C GLU A 26 -0.48 14.12 -4.02
N ALA A 27 -0.88 13.52 -5.16
CA ALA A 27 -1.57 14.25 -6.21
C ALA A 27 -2.98 14.71 -5.77
N GLU A 28 -3.76 13.84 -5.12
CA GLU A 28 -5.11 14.20 -4.62
C GLU A 28 -5.06 15.36 -3.61
N VAL A 29 -4.09 15.32 -2.68
CA VAL A 29 -3.86 16.41 -1.71
C VAL A 29 -3.41 17.69 -2.42
N TYR A 30 -2.54 17.58 -3.43
CA TYR A 30 -2.05 18.73 -4.20
C TYR A 30 -3.17 19.45 -4.96
N TRP A 31 -4.04 18.69 -5.65
CA TRP A 31 -5.14 19.25 -6.43
C TRP A 31 -6.30 19.78 -5.57
N ASN A 32 -6.38 19.37 -4.31
CA ASN A 32 -7.27 19.92 -3.27
C ASN A 32 -8.76 20.02 -3.67
N LYS A 33 -9.26 19.04 -4.43
CA LYS A 33 -10.63 19.05 -4.96
C LYS A 33 -11.67 18.43 -4.00
N TYR A 34 -11.21 17.57 -3.10
CA TYR A 34 -12.02 16.77 -2.18
C TYR A 34 -11.58 17.00 -0.72
N PRO A 35 -12.28 16.48 0.31
CA PRO A 35 -11.93 16.73 1.71
C PRO A 35 -10.46 16.41 1.99
N GLN A 36 -9.68 17.47 2.16
CA GLN A 36 -8.22 17.39 2.22
C GLN A 36 -7.75 16.56 3.42
N GLU A 37 -8.51 16.58 4.51
CA GLU A 37 -8.22 15.84 5.74
C GLU A 37 -8.26 14.32 5.56
N THR A 38 -9.23 13.80 4.79
CA THR A 38 -9.34 12.36 4.49
C THR A 38 -8.11 11.90 3.72
N PHE A 39 -7.79 12.55 2.60
CA PHE A 39 -6.65 12.19 1.76
C PHE A 39 -5.31 12.41 2.46
N SER A 40 -5.18 13.45 3.30
CA SER A 40 -3.94 13.69 4.06
C SER A 40 -3.71 12.66 5.16
N THR A 41 -4.80 12.17 5.78
CA THR A 41 -4.72 11.09 6.78
C THR A 41 -4.28 9.80 6.12
N ILE A 42 -4.95 9.39 5.04
CA ILE A 42 -4.61 8.17 4.30
C ILE A 42 -3.18 8.25 3.77
N LEU A 43 -2.78 9.38 3.16
CA LEU A 43 -1.39 9.59 2.70
C LEU A 43 -0.34 9.37 3.80
N ARG A 44 -0.62 9.78 5.04
CA ARG A 44 0.30 9.57 6.15
C ARG A 44 0.39 8.08 6.50
N ASP A 45 -0.73 7.36 6.43
CA ASP A 45 -0.80 5.94 6.75
C ASP A 45 -0.05 5.12 5.67
N GLU A 46 -0.24 5.40 4.37
CA GLU A 46 0.57 4.80 3.28
C GLU A 46 2.08 5.04 3.44
N LYS A 47 2.47 6.25 3.87
CA LYS A 47 3.89 6.57 4.14
C LYS A 47 4.45 5.74 5.28
N ASP A 48 3.68 5.53 6.33
CA ASP A 48 4.06 4.72 7.49
C ASP A 48 4.15 3.23 7.12
N HIS A 49 3.18 2.72 6.36
CA HIS A 49 3.18 1.38 5.77
C HIS A 49 4.43 1.12 4.93
N PHE A 50 4.72 1.97 3.95
CA PHE A 50 5.94 1.89 3.13
C PHE A 50 7.20 1.86 4.00
N CYS A 51 7.31 2.77 4.98
CA CYS A 51 8.48 2.84 5.86
C CYS A 51 8.66 1.57 6.70
N LYS A 52 7.57 1.03 7.25
CA LYS A 52 7.62 -0.20 8.07
C LYS A 52 7.97 -1.43 7.24
N MET A 53 7.41 -1.56 6.03
CA MET A 53 7.76 -2.64 5.10
C MET A 53 9.22 -2.53 4.61
N GLU A 54 9.67 -1.32 4.28
CA GLU A 54 11.05 -1.08 3.89
C GLU A 54 12.01 -1.48 5.01
N LYS A 55 11.68 -1.12 6.25
CA LYS A 55 12.48 -1.48 7.42
C LYS A 55 12.57 -2.99 7.58
N TYR A 56 11.47 -3.73 7.41
CA TYR A 56 11.50 -5.19 7.44
C TYR A 56 12.46 -5.78 6.39
N LEU A 57 12.44 -5.27 5.16
CA LEU A 57 13.37 -5.73 4.11
C LEU A 57 14.84 -5.46 4.49
N LYS A 58 15.13 -4.28 5.04
CA LYS A 58 16.48 -3.90 5.51
C LYS A 58 16.93 -4.80 6.66
N ASP A 59 16.06 -5.05 7.64
CA ASP A 59 16.36 -5.88 8.82
C ASP A 59 16.59 -7.37 8.45
N ASN A 60 16.12 -7.83 7.29
CA ASN A 60 16.38 -9.18 6.76
C ASN A 60 17.54 -9.23 5.75
N ALA A 61 18.31 -8.14 5.61
CA ALA A 61 19.38 -7.99 4.61
C ALA A 61 18.91 -8.22 3.16
N TRP A 62 17.61 -8.06 2.89
CA TRP A 62 17.03 -8.14 1.55
C TRP A 62 17.15 -6.80 0.83
N ASN A 63 18.36 -6.24 0.86
CA ASN A 63 18.66 -4.89 0.43
C ASN A 63 18.23 -4.60 -1.01
N TYR A 64 17.86 -3.33 -1.23
CA TYR A 64 17.56 -2.76 -2.54
C TYR A 64 18.78 -2.83 -3.43
N SER A 65 18.63 -3.45 -4.59
CA SER A 65 19.55 -3.18 -5.70
C SER A 65 19.32 -1.74 -6.18
N ALA A 66 20.29 -1.16 -6.90
CA ALA A 66 20.09 0.15 -7.54
C ALA A 66 18.89 0.16 -8.50
N PHE A 67 18.57 -0.98 -9.12
CA PHE A 67 17.41 -1.17 -9.98
C PHE A 67 16.09 -0.97 -9.20
N ASN A 68 16.02 -1.47 -7.97
CA ASN A 68 14.82 -1.33 -7.13
C ASN A 68 14.58 0.11 -6.66
N ARG A 69 15.63 0.95 -6.54
CA ARG A 69 15.44 2.38 -6.21
C ARG A 69 14.81 3.15 -7.36
N LEU A 70 15.21 2.84 -8.60
CA LEU A 70 14.58 3.41 -9.78
C LEU A 70 13.11 2.99 -9.88
N GLU A 71 12.81 1.72 -9.60
CA GLU A 71 11.42 1.22 -9.55
C GLU A 71 10.57 1.99 -8.53
N VAL A 72 11.08 2.23 -7.32
CA VAL A 72 10.40 3.06 -6.30
C VAL A 72 10.02 4.42 -6.89
N TYR A 73 10.97 5.16 -7.47
CA TYR A 73 10.68 6.45 -8.10
C TYR A 73 9.64 6.36 -9.24
N LEU A 74 9.75 5.35 -10.10
CA LEU A 74 8.81 5.15 -11.20
C LEU A 74 7.40 4.84 -10.70
N TYR A 75 7.27 4.04 -9.64
CA TYR A 75 5.97 3.72 -9.04
C TYR A 75 5.33 4.96 -8.41
N GLN A 76 6.09 5.78 -7.68
CA GLN A 76 5.56 7.03 -7.13
C GLN A 76 5.14 8.01 -8.23
N LEU A 77 5.97 8.17 -9.27
CA LEU A 77 5.64 9.02 -10.42
C LEU A 77 4.38 8.52 -11.13
N SER A 78 4.27 7.22 -11.36
CA SER A 78 3.08 6.63 -11.97
C SER A 78 1.83 6.84 -11.09
N GLY A 79 1.98 6.75 -9.77
CA GLY A 79 0.93 7.05 -8.82
C GLY A 79 0.48 8.50 -8.92
N TRP A 80 1.42 9.43 -9.03
CA TRP A 80 1.11 10.86 -9.18
C TRP A 80 0.32 11.17 -10.47
N VAL A 81 0.68 10.50 -11.57
CA VAL A 81 -0.07 10.58 -12.84
C VAL A 81 -1.49 10.03 -12.65
N ILE A 82 -1.63 8.86 -12.02
CA ILE A 82 -2.94 8.24 -11.74
C ILE A 82 -3.79 9.16 -10.85
N GLY A 83 -3.25 9.66 -9.74
CA GLY A 83 -3.97 10.56 -8.83
C GLY A 83 -4.38 11.87 -9.50
N THR A 84 -3.56 12.40 -10.40
CA THR A 84 -3.94 13.55 -11.23
C THR A 84 -5.11 13.23 -12.16
N LEU A 85 -5.16 12.04 -12.76
CA LEU A 85 -6.30 11.62 -13.57
C LEU A 85 -7.56 11.40 -12.73
N LEU A 86 -7.42 10.82 -11.53
CA LEU A 86 -8.53 10.60 -10.59
C LEU A 86 -9.11 11.93 -10.09
N SER A 87 -8.28 12.94 -9.85
CA SER A 87 -8.74 14.27 -9.42
C SER A 87 -9.59 14.95 -10.50
N LEU A 88 -9.45 14.61 -11.78
CA LEU A 88 -10.29 15.13 -12.86
C LEU A 88 -11.70 14.50 -12.87
N LEU A 89 -11.87 13.30 -12.32
CA LEU A 89 -13.15 12.60 -12.32
C LEU A 89 -14.20 13.30 -11.44
N PRO A 90 -15.50 13.01 -11.63
CA PRO A 90 -16.53 13.31 -10.64
C PRO A 90 -16.27 12.60 -9.31
N ARG A 91 -16.63 13.24 -8.19
CA ARG A 91 -16.36 12.75 -6.83
C ARG A 91 -16.75 11.28 -6.62
N LYS A 92 -17.95 10.89 -7.06
CA LYS A 92 -18.45 9.52 -6.88
C LYS A 92 -17.55 8.47 -7.55
N LEU A 93 -17.07 8.77 -8.75
CA LEU A 93 -16.19 7.86 -9.48
C LEU A 93 -14.80 7.83 -8.85
N CYS A 94 -14.23 8.98 -8.50
CA CYS A 94 -12.97 9.07 -7.78
C CYS A 94 -13.01 8.22 -6.48
N PHE A 95 -14.04 8.42 -5.65
CA PHE A 95 -14.15 7.71 -4.37
C PHE A 95 -14.47 6.23 -4.55
N HIS A 96 -15.24 5.86 -5.58
CA HIS A 96 -15.43 4.46 -5.93
C HIS A 96 -14.11 3.77 -6.30
N PHE A 97 -13.26 4.41 -7.12
CA PHE A 97 -11.97 3.82 -7.50
C PHE A 97 -11.01 3.71 -6.31
N HIS A 98 -10.95 4.73 -5.44
CA HIS A 98 -10.18 4.64 -4.20
C HIS A 98 -10.68 3.51 -3.31
N ALA A 99 -12.00 3.40 -3.08
CA ALA A 99 -12.56 2.29 -2.30
C ALA A 99 -12.20 0.89 -2.85
N VAL A 100 -12.23 0.74 -4.18
CA VAL A 100 -11.86 -0.53 -4.84
C VAL A 100 -10.36 -0.81 -4.71
N ALA A 101 -9.52 0.22 -4.87
CA ALA A 101 -8.07 0.09 -4.75
C ALA A 101 -7.67 -0.31 -3.31
N GLU A 102 -8.23 0.36 -2.31
CA GLU A 102 -7.97 0.10 -0.89
C GLU A 102 -8.40 -1.31 -0.48
N LYS A 103 -9.61 -1.70 -0.87
CA LYS A 103 -10.09 -3.07 -0.62
C LYS A 103 -9.20 -4.12 -1.27
N LYS A 104 -8.66 -3.82 -2.45
CA LYS A 104 -7.73 -4.72 -3.14
C LYS A 104 -6.40 -4.82 -2.37
N ALA A 105 -5.84 -3.70 -1.90
CA ALA A 105 -4.62 -3.69 -1.09
C ALA A 105 -4.78 -4.54 0.18
N ALA A 106 -5.90 -4.40 0.90
CA ALA A 106 -6.23 -5.23 2.04
C ALA A 106 -6.18 -6.74 1.73
N ILE A 107 -6.78 -7.15 0.60
CA ILE A 107 -6.78 -8.55 0.16
C ILE A 107 -5.37 -9.03 -0.17
N GLU A 108 -4.55 -8.21 -0.84
CA GLU A 108 -3.16 -8.57 -1.15
C GLU A 108 -2.32 -8.74 0.13
N TYR A 109 -2.58 -7.95 1.17
CA TYR A 109 -1.96 -8.16 2.49
C TYR A 109 -2.39 -9.47 3.15
N GLY A 110 -3.67 -9.81 3.07
CA GLY A 110 -4.17 -11.11 3.52
C GLY A 110 -3.51 -12.29 2.78
N ASN A 111 -3.33 -12.19 1.47
CA ASN A 111 -2.65 -13.20 0.66
C ASN A 111 -1.18 -13.35 1.08
N LEU A 112 -0.48 -12.23 1.26
CA LEU A 112 0.92 -12.23 1.71
C LEU A 112 1.09 -12.83 3.11
N LEU A 113 0.16 -12.54 4.01
CA LEU A 113 0.10 -13.14 5.34
C LEU A 113 -0.07 -14.67 5.28
N GLU A 114 -0.94 -15.15 4.40
CA GLU A 114 -1.17 -16.59 4.18
C GLU A 114 0.08 -17.27 3.60
N GLU A 115 0.73 -16.65 2.60
CA GLU A 115 1.99 -17.14 2.02
C GLU A 115 3.08 -17.26 3.09
N LEU A 116 3.25 -16.24 3.93
CA LEU A 116 4.20 -16.26 5.04
C LEU A 116 3.88 -17.35 6.07
N SER A 117 2.61 -17.68 6.24
CA SER A 117 2.19 -18.72 7.21
C SER A 117 2.43 -20.14 6.72
N LYS A 118 2.58 -20.34 5.41
CA LYS A 118 2.90 -21.64 4.81
C LYS A 118 4.41 -21.91 4.72
N ALA A 119 5.24 -20.89 4.89
CA ALA A 119 6.70 -21.03 4.84
C ALA A 119 7.29 -21.36 6.22
N ASN A 120 7.41 -22.67 6.51
CA ASN A 120 7.99 -23.20 7.75
C ASN A 120 9.48 -22.84 7.94
N GLU A 121 10.19 -22.44 6.87
CA GLU A 121 11.64 -22.18 6.90
C GLU A 121 12.03 -20.83 7.52
N LEU A 122 11.06 -19.97 7.86
CA LEU A 122 11.29 -18.60 8.33
C LEU A 122 10.82 -18.33 9.77
N GLU A 123 10.33 -19.36 10.49
CA GLU A 123 9.72 -19.18 11.82
C GLU A 123 10.71 -18.62 12.85
N GLY A 124 10.64 -17.31 13.04
CA GLY A 124 11.39 -16.54 14.02
C GLY A 124 10.64 -15.28 14.45
N LYS A 125 11.10 -14.66 15.54
CA LYS A 125 10.48 -13.46 16.15
C LYS A 125 10.26 -12.30 15.17
N GLN A 126 11.09 -12.21 14.13
CA GLN A 126 11.01 -11.18 13.08
C GLN A 126 9.83 -11.43 12.13
N GLN A 127 9.60 -12.68 11.72
CA GLN A 127 8.47 -13.04 10.87
C GLN A 127 7.14 -12.88 11.60
N TYR A 128 7.08 -13.26 12.88
CA TYR A 128 5.89 -13.04 13.72
C TYR A 128 5.49 -11.56 13.74
N ARG A 129 6.45 -10.66 14.01
CA ARG A 129 6.21 -9.21 14.01
C ARG A 129 5.77 -8.68 12.66
N PHE A 130 6.27 -9.25 11.57
CA PHE A 130 5.86 -8.84 10.23
C PHE A 130 4.46 -9.33 9.87
N LYS A 131 4.05 -10.52 10.36
CA LYS A 131 2.66 -10.96 10.25
C LYS A 131 1.70 -10.02 11.01
N GLU A 132 2.07 -9.60 12.22
CA GLU A 132 1.30 -8.58 12.96
C GLU A 132 1.23 -7.24 12.21
N LEU A 133 2.35 -6.82 11.61
CA LEU A 133 2.39 -5.63 10.76
C LEU A 133 1.38 -5.75 9.61
N LEU A 134 1.43 -6.84 8.84
CA LEU A 134 0.55 -7.05 7.69
C LEU A 134 -0.92 -7.09 8.08
N LEU A 135 -1.25 -7.67 9.24
CA LEU A 135 -2.61 -7.63 9.79
C LEU A 135 -3.06 -6.19 10.08
N GLY A 136 -2.20 -5.40 10.74
CA GLY A 136 -2.51 -3.99 11.01
C GLY A 136 -2.69 -3.16 9.73
N MET A 137 -1.86 -3.41 8.71
CA MET A 137 -1.96 -2.75 7.41
C MET A 137 -3.25 -3.16 6.68
N MET A 138 -3.59 -4.46 6.67
CA MET A 138 -4.84 -4.97 6.12
C MET A 138 -6.07 -4.29 6.75
N ASP A 139 -6.10 -4.16 8.08
CA ASP A 139 -7.20 -3.49 8.79
C ASP A 139 -7.26 -1.99 8.47
N SER A 140 -6.11 -1.35 8.28
CA SER A 140 -6.02 0.05 7.83
C SER A 140 -6.62 0.22 6.44
N GLU A 141 -6.23 -0.60 5.46
CA GLU A 141 -6.75 -0.50 4.09
C GLU A 141 -8.25 -0.84 4.00
N PHE A 142 -8.73 -1.79 4.81
CA PHE A 142 -10.17 -2.01 4.93
C PHE A 142 -10.88 -0.76 5.45
N SER A 143 -10.31 -0.09 6.44
CA SER A 143 -10.86 1.15 7.00
C SER A 143 -10.86 2.29 5.97
N HIS A 144 -9.77 2.46 5.21
CA HIS A 144 -9.69 3.40 4.09
C HIS A 144 -10.79 3.16 3.05
N SER A 145 -10.96 1.90 2.64
CA SER A 145 -12.04 1.48 1.72
C SER A 145 -13.42 1.89 2.24
N GLU A 146 -13.72 1.61 3.51
CA GLU A 146 -15.02 1.94 4.09
C GLU A 146 -15.23 3.46 4.22
N ILE A 147 -14.19 4.25 4.52
CA ILE A 147 -14.24 5.71 4.52
C ILE A 147 -14.65 6.24 3.14
N PHE A 148 -14.04 5.74 2.07
CA PHE A 148 -14.40 6.16 0.71
C PHE A 148 -15.82 5.72 0.33
N ARG A 149 -16.24 4.51 0.69
CA ARG A 149 -17.62 4.04 0.47
C ARG A 149 -18.64 4.90 1.20
N PHE A 150 -18.37 5.25 2.45
CA PHE A 150 -19.23 6.13 3.24
C PHE A 150 -19.41 7.48 2.56
N HIS A 151 -18.31 8.12 2.15
CA HIS A 151 -18.39 9.39 1.45
C HIS A 151 -19.05 9.30 0.07
N ASN A 152 -18.98 8.15 -0.60
CA ASN A 152 -19.65 7.92 -1.88
C ASN A 152 -21.19 7.82 -1.73
N ASN A 153 -21.69 7.38 -0.58
CA ASN A 153 -23.13 7.18 -0.33
C ASN A 153 -23.86 8.40 0.23
N LEU A 154 -23.13 9.40 0.76
CA LEU A 154 -23.71 10.58 1.41
C LEU A 154 -24.13 11.72 0.46
N PHE A 155 -23.73 11.66 -0.81
CA PHE A 155 -24.00 12.68 -1.84
C PHE A 155 -24.36 11.99 -3.16
#